data_AF-A0A6L5EYS3-F1
#
_entry.id   AF-A0A6L5EYS3-F1
#
_cell.length_a   1.000
_cell.length_b   1.000
_cell.length_c   1.000
_cell.angle_alpha   90.00
_cell.angle_beta   90.00
_cell.angle_gamma   90.00
#
_symmetry.space_group_name_H-M   'P 1'
#
loop_
_entity.id
_entity.type
_entity.pdbx_description
1 polymer ?
#
loop_
_entity_poly.entity_id
_entity_poly.type
_entity_poly.pdbx_seq_one_letter_code
_entity_poly.pdbx_strand_id
1 'polypeptide(L)' 'THHGELTTRPDAATATPEEWRRYLYFRRNANGWVDENWYHSAGCRRFIRVRRHTLSNETEGSTR' A
#
# COMPACT_ATOMS: atom_id res chain seq x y z
N THR A 1 -9.25 5.83 -6.16
CA THR A 1 -8.01 6.60 -6.01
C THR A 1 -6.90 5.71 -5.50
N HIS A 2 -5.66 5.98 -5.92
CA HIS A 2 -4.47 5.24 -5.51
C HIS A 2 -3.96 5.73 -4.14
N HIS A 3 -3.55 4.82 -3.26
CA HIS A 3 -3.04 5.11 -1.91
C HIS A 3 -1.64 4.51 -1.64
N GLY A 4 -0.96 4.01 -2.66
CA GLY A 4 0.42 3.51 -2.56
C GLY A 4 0.53 2.06 -2.10
N GLU A 5 1.78 1.64 -1.93
CA GLU A 5 2.18 0.31 -1.45
C GLU A 5 1.56 -0.01 -0.08
N LEU A 6 1.16 -1.27 0.11
CA LEU A 6 0.69 -1.82 1.36
C LEU A 6 1.84 -1.86 2.38
N THR A 7 1.73 -1.06 3.43
CA THR A 7 2.70 -1.06 4.54
C THR A 7 2.02 -1.36 5.87
N THR A 8 2.73 -2.08 6.73
CA THR A 8 2.28 -2.35 8.10
C THR A 8 2.58 -1.15 8.97
N ARG A 9 1.55 -0.63 9.64
CA ARG A 9 1.69 0.43 10.64
C ARG A 9 2.38 -0.15 11.88
N PRO A 10 3.42 0.51 12.42
CA PRO A 10 4.07 0.06 13.64
C PRO A 10 3.15 0.27 14.85
N ASP A 11 3.37 -0.51 15.91
CA ASP A 11 2.62 -0.39 17.16
C ASP A 11 2.93 0.94 17.86
N ALA A 12 1.89 1.70 18.17
CA ALA A 12 2.04 3.01 18.80
C ALA A 12 2.56 2.97 20.23
N ALA A 13 2.38 1.87 20.95
CA ALA A 13 2.86 1.75 22.33
C ALA A 13 4.36 1.47 22.43
N THR A 14 4.95 0.87 21.39
CA THR A 14 6.30 0.29 21.45
C THR A 14 7.26 0.82 20.40
N ALA A 15 6.77 1.42 19.32
CA ALA A 15 7.61 1.84 18.21
C ALA A 15 8.51 3.04 18.55
N THR A 16 9.76 2.92 18.13
CA THR A 16 10.78 3.97 18.19
C THR A 16 10.51 5.09 17.18
N PRO A 17 11.10 6.28 17.38
CA PRO A 17 11.04 7.35 16.38
C PRO A 17 11.59 6.94 15.01
N GLU A 18 12.56 6.03 14.94
CA GLU A 18 13.11 5.55 13.67
C GLU A 18 12.11 4.67 12.92
N GLU A 19 11.45 3.74 13.59
CA GLU A 19 10.40 2.90 12.99
C GLU A 19 9.24 3.75 12.48
N TRP A 20 8.84 4.77 13.26
CA TRP A 20 7.85 5.75 12.81
C TRP A 20 8.30 6.51 11.57
N ARG A 21 9.53 7.02 11.53
CA ARG A 21 10.08 7.70 10.33
C ARG A 21 10.06 6.78 9.11
N ARG A 22 10.46 5.52 9.28
CA ARG A 22 10.43 4.52 8.21
C ARG A 22 9.02 4.31 7.68
N TYR A 23 8.04 4.11 8.57
CA TYR A 23 6.64 3.93 8.19
C TYR A 23 6.04 5.17 7.50
N LEU A 24 6.36 6.37 7.97
CA LEU A 24 5.77 7.60 7.44
C LEU A 24 6.36 8.01 6.08
N TYR A 25 7.67 7.84 5.88
CA TYR A 25 8.36 8.47 4.76
C TYR A 25 8.98 7.50 3.75
N PHE A 26 9.19 6.22 4.10
CA PHE A 26 9.87 5.27 3.22
C PHE A 26 8.92 4.27 2.59
N ARG A 27 9.14 3.96 1.32
CA ARG A 27 8.47 2.91 0.54
C ARG A 27 9.50 2.19 -0.30
N ARG A 28 9.24 0.93 -0.67
CA ARG A 28 10.16 0.14 -1.48
C ARG A 28 10.19 0.63 -2.92
N ASN A 29 9.03 1.05 -3.45
CA ASN A 29 8.87 1.52 -4.84
C ASN A 29 9.46 0.54 -5.87
N ALA A 30 9.10 -0.74 -5.76
CA ALA A 30 9.66 -1.77 -6.62
C ALA A 30 9.16 -1.62 -8.07
N ASN A 31 10.07 -1.77 -9.02
CA ASN A 31 9.73 -2.08 -10.42
C ASN A 31 9.44 -3.59 -10.51
N GLY A 32 8.16 -3.95 -10.53
CA GLY A 32 7.72 -5.35 -10.47
C GLY A 32 6.34 -5.48 -9.82
N TRP A 33 6.03 -6.68 -9.32
CA TRP A 33 4.81 -6.94 -8.56
C TRP A 33 4.82 -6.24 -7.20
N VAL A 34 3.79 -5.44 -6.94
CA VAL A 34 3.57 -4.69 -5.70
C VAL A 34 2.14 -4.90 -5.22
N ASP A 35 1.97 -5.13 -3.92
CA ASP A 35 0.67 -5.09 -3.26
C ASP A 35 0.35 -3.64 -2.87
N GLU A 36 -0.73 -3.09 -3.43
CA GLU A 36 -1.11 -1.67 -3.31
C GLU A 36 -2.49 -1.51 -2.69
N ASN A 37 -2.69 -0.40 -1.98
CA ASN A 37 -4.01 0.02 -1.50
C ASN A 37 -4.69 0.96 -2.50
N TRP A 38 -5.95 0.65 -2.79
CA TRP A 38 -6.82 1.47 -3.64
C TRP A 38 -8.12 1.77 -2.90
N TYR A 39 -8.57 3.02 -2.96
CA TYR A 39 -9.84 3.44 -2.37
C TYR A 39 -10.89 3.64 -3.46
N HIS A 40 -12.02 2.94 -3.36
CA HIS A 40 -13.10 3.01 -4.35
C HIS A 40 -13.97 4.27 -4.16
N SER A 41 -13.35 5.43 -4.36
CA SER A 41 -13.89 6.76 -4.06
C SER A 41 -15.20 7.08 -4.78
N ALA A 42 -15.32 6.67 -6.05
CA ALA A 42 -16.50 6.93 -6.88
C ALA A 42 -17.61 5.86 -6.71
N GLY A 43 -17.41 4.88 -5.84
CA GLY A 43 -18.35 3.79 -5.64
C GLY A 43 -18.56 3.49 -4.16
N CYS A 44 -18.18 2.28 -3.74
CA CYS A 44 -18.52 1.77 -2.42
C CYS A 44 -17.74 2.39 -1.26
N ARG A 45 -16.79 3.32 -1.52
CA ARG A 45 -16.00 4.02 -0.49
C ARG A 45 -15.27 3.07 0.46
N ARG A 46 -14.73 1.99 -0.08
CA ARG A 46 -13.93 1.00 0.66
C ARG A 46 -12.53 0.91 0.09
N PHE A 47 -11.59 0.56 0.96
CA PHE A 47 -10.27 0.13 0.54
C PHE A 47 -10.34 -1.30 -0.01
N ILE A 48 -9.55 -1.53 -1.04
CA ILE A 48 -9.21 -2.84 -1.59
C ILE A 48 -7.70 -2.91 -1.76
N ARG A 49 -7.17 -4.13 -1.70
CA ARG A 49 -5.78 -4.44 -2.02
C ARG A 49 -5.72 -4.98 -3.43
N VAL A 50 -4.72 -4.54 -4.19
CA VAL A 50 -4.51 -4.96 -5.57
C VAL A 50 -3.06 -5.36 -5.73
N ARG A 51 -2.82 -6.54 -6.30
CA ARG A 51 -1.47 -6.97 -6.68
C ARG A 51 -1.21 -6.62 -8.13
N ARG A 52 -0.37 -5.61 -8.36
CA ARG A 52 -0.16 -5.00 -9.68
C ARG A 52 1.32 -4.98 -10.04
N HIS A 53 1.64 -5.26 -11.29
CA HIS A 53 2.98 -5.07 -11.83
C HIS A 53 3.16 -3.59 -12.22
N THR A 54 4.08 -2.88 -11.58
CA THR A 54 4.19 -1.41 -11.69
C THR A 54 4.69 -0.91 -13.05
N LEU A 55 5.36 -1.76 -13.84
CA LEU A 55 5.77 -1.46 -15.22
C LEU A 55 4.66 -1.70 -16.27
N SER A 56 4.06 -2.89 -16.29
CA SER A 56 3.08 -3.30 -17.30
C SER A 56 1.63 -2.92 -16.96
N ASN A 57 1.36 -2.57 -15.69
CA ASN A 57 0.02 -2.39 -15.12
C ASN A 57 -0.84 -3.66 -15.07
N GLU A 58 -0.28 -4.84 -15.34
CA GLU A 58 -0.98 -6.10 -15.16
C GLU A 58 -1.42 -6.28 -13.71
N THR A 59 -2.61 -6.84 -13.52
CA THR A 59 -3.18 -7.11 -12.20
C THR A 59 -3.39 -8.60 -12.04
N GLU A 60 -2.79 -9.19 -11.01
CA GLU A 60 -2.94 -10.62 -10.70
C GLU A 60 -4.26 -10.88 -9.95
N GLY A 61 -4.68 -9.94 -9.12
CA GLY A 61 -5.93 -10.04 -8.38
C GLY A 61 -6.19 -8.86 -7.46
N SER A 62 -7.37 -8.86 -6.84
CA SER A 62 -7.73 -7.91 -5.80
C SER A 62 -8.44 -8.60 -4.63
N THR A 63 -8.19 -8.11 -3.42
CA THR A 63 -8.82 -8.58 -2.18
C THR A 63 -9.35 -7.41 -1.39
N ARG A 64 -10.29 -7.68 -0.48
CA ARG A 64 -10.88 -6.65 0.39
C ARG A 64 -10.12 -6.53 1.70
#